data_AF-A0A845TV74-F1
#
_entry.id   AF-A0A845TV74-F1
#
_cell.length_a   1.000
_cell.length_b   1.000
_cell.length_c   1.000
_cell.angle_alpha   90.00
_cell.angle_beta   90.00
_cell.angle_gamma   90.00
#
_symmetry.space_group_name_H-M   'P 1'
#
loop_
_entity.id
_entity.type
_entity.pdbx_description
1 polymer ?
#
loop_
_entity_poly.entity_id
_entity_poly.type
_entity_poly.pdbx_seq_one_letter_code
_entity_poly.pdbx_strand_id
1 'polypeptide(L)' 'LSLPPRPLLRASRNRLLPAEGFSLDELLAAGVSLAQAEGWGLPVDLMRVDACEPNVAALRVYARASRVTPG' A
#
# COMPACT_ATOMS: atom_id res chain seq x y z
N LEU A 1 -6.92 3.19 -15.52
CA LEU A 1 -6.20 3.37 -14.24
C LEU A 1 -6.81 2.42 -13.21
N SER A 2 -6.04 1.59 -12.53
CA SER A 2 -6.53 0.83 -11.37
C SER A 2 -6.91 1.80 -10.26
N LEU A 3 -7.96 1.52 -9.49
CA LEU A 3 -8.30 2.32 -8.32
C LEU A 3 -7.18 2.25 -7.27
N PRO A 4 -6.89 3.36 -6.55
CA PRO A 4 -5.89 3.36 -5.49
C PRO A 4 -6.30 2.38 -4.38
N PRO A 5 -5.40 1.50 -3.93
CA PRO A 5 -5.70 0.56 -2.87
C PRO A 5 -5.93 1.31 -1.55
N ARG A 6 -6.82 0.78 -0.72
CA ARG A 6 -7.07 1.30 0.63
C ARG A 6 -6.29 0.47 1.64
N PRO A 7 -5.56 1.10 2.57
CA PRO A 7 -4.75 0.38 3.54
C PRO A 7 -5.61 -0.32 4.59
N LEU A 8 -5.20 -1.52 4.96
CA LEU A 8 -5.81 -2.34 6.00
C LEU A 8 -4.79 -2.70 7.07
N LEU A 9 -5.20 -2.79 8.33
CA LEU A 9 -4.37 -3.31 9.42
C LEU A 9 -4.93 -4.63 9.94
N ARG A 10 -4.05 -5.50 10.43
CA ARG A 10 -4.45 -6.76 11.06
C ARG A 10 -4.79 -6.53 12.52
N ALA A 11 -6.09 -6.47 12.83
CA ALA A 11 -6.57 -6.27 14.21
C ALA A 11 -6.58 -7.58 15.02
N SER A 12 -6.81 -8.71 14.36
CA SER A 12 -6.67 -10.04 14.94
C SER A 12 -6.40 -11.08 13.84
N ARG A 13 -6.15 -12.33 14.22
CA ARG A 13 -5.76 -13.41 13.29
C ARG A 13 -6.74 -13.58 12.10
N ASN A 14 -8.01 -13.23 12.26
CA ASN A 14 -9.05 -13.33 11.23
C ASN A 14 -9.79 -12.00 10.96
N ARG A 15 -9.27 -10.86 11.41
CA ARG A 15 -9.95 -9.56 11.24
C ARG A 15 -9.00 -8.50 10.69
N LEU A 16 -9.42 -7.90 9.58
CA LEU A 16 -8.81 -6.72 8.99
C LEU A 16 -9.68 -5.50 9.27
N LEU A 17 -9.05 -4.38 9.59
CA LEU A 17 -9.72 -3.09 9.76
C LEU A 17 -9.12 -2.07 8.80
N PRO A 18 -9.87 -1.03 8.38
CA PRO A 18 -9.30 0.11 7.69
C PRO A 18 -8.16 0.72 8.52
N ALA A 19 -7.08 1.08 7.85
CA ALA A 19 -5.99 1.82 8.45
C ALA A 19 -5.95 3.25 7.92
N GLU A 20 -5.25 4.14 8.63
CA GLU A 20 -5.04 5.52 8.18
C GLU A 20 -4.10 5.59 6.97
N GLY A 21 -3.07 4.74 6.91
CA GLY A 21 -2.09 4.69 5.81
C GLY A 21 -1.44 3.32 5.62
N PHE A 22 -0.69 3.14 4.52
CA PHE A 22 0.21 2.01 4.34
C PHE A 22 1.45 2.18 5.23
N SER A 23 1.95 1.10 5.82
CA SER A 23 3.21 1.17 6.57
C SER A 23 4.42 1.20 5.63
N LEU A 24 5.56 1.67 6.14
CA LEU A 24 6.81 1.64 5.36
C LEU A 24 7.22 0.21 4.98
N ASP A 25 6.99 -0.76 5.87
CA ASP A 25 7.28 -2.18 5.62
C ASP A 25 6.45 -2.74 4.46
N GLU A 26 5.19 -2.32 4.31
CA GLU A 26 4.34 -2.74 3.20
C GLU A 26 4.80 -2.17 1.86
N LEU A 27 5.21 -0.91 1.86
CA LEU A 27 5.77 -0.26 0.68
C LEU A 27 7.05 -0.96 0.23
N LEU A 28 7.97 -1.22 1.16
CA LEU A 28 9.22 -1.94 0.90
C LEU A 28 8.96 -3.36 0.40
N ALA A 29 8.06 -4.11 1.04
CA ALA A 29 7.68 -5.47 0.62
C ALA A 29 7.00 -5.50 -0.77
N ALA A 30 6.30 -4.43 -1.14
CA ALA A 30 5.68 -4.26 -2.45
C ALA A 30 6.66 -3.77 -3.53
N GLY A 31 7.87 -3.34 -3.16
CA GLY A 31 8.82 -2.71 -4.06
C GLY A 31 8.38 -1.31 -4.51
N VAL A 32 7.64 -0.61 -3.65
CA VAL A 32 7.16 0.77 -3.85
C VAL A 32 7.97 1.69 -2.95
N SER A 33 8.52 2.78 -3.50
CA SER A 33 9.19 3.79 -2.67
C SER A 33 8.19 4.75 -2.04
N LEU A 34 8.58 5.41 -0.94
CA LEU A 34 7.76 6.46 -0.31
C LEU A 34 7.39 7.55 -1.32
N ALA A 35 8.36 8.04 -2.09
CA ALA A 35 8.13 9.06 -3.12
C ALA A 35 7.14 8.60 -4.22
N GLN A 36 7.14 7.30 -4.58
CA GLN A 36 6.15 6.76 -5.51
C GLN A 36 4.75 6.75 -4.90
N ALA A 37 4.63 6.32 -3.63
CA ALA A 37 3.36 6.31 -2.92
C ALA A 37 2.78 7.72 -2.79
N GLU A 38 3.60 8.71 -2.42
CA GLU A 38 3.23 10.13 -2.37
C GLU A 38 2.84 10.68 -3.75
N GLY A 39 3.62 10.36 -4.80
CA GLY A 39 3.29 10.76 -6.17
C GLY A 39 1.99 10.17 -6.70
N TRP A 40 1.55 9.03 -6.14
CA TRP A 40 0.25 8.42 -6.42
C TRP A 40 -0.87 8.89 -5.49
N GLY A 41 -0.56 9.74 -4.50
CA GLY A 41 -1.52 10.19 -3.48
C GLY A 41 -1.98 9.08 -2.54
N LEU A 42 -1.17 8.03 -2.35
CA LEU A 42 -1.49 6.96 -1.41
C LEU A 42 -1.24 7.45 0.03
N PRO A 43 -2.15 7.17 0.97
CA PRO A 43 -1.95 7.51 2.36
C PRO A 43 -0.85 6.61 2.96
N VAL A 44 0.13 7.21 3.64
CA VAL A 44 1.25 6.51 4.28
C VAL A 44 1.27 6.85 5.76
N ASP A 45 1.40 5.82 6.59
CA ASP A 45 1.57 5.94 8.03
C ASP A 45 2.98 5.48 8.40
N LEU A 46 3.88 6.45 8.59
CA LEU A 46 5.28 6.22 8.94
C LEU A 46 5.47 5.71 10.37
N MET A 47 4.47 5.88 11.24
CA MET A 47 4.56 5.44 12.64
C MET A 47 4.13 3.99 12.80
N ARG A 48 3.44 3.40 11.80
CA ARG A 48 3.03 2.00 11.85
C ARG A 48 4.16 1.07 11.45
N VAL A 49 4.52 0.19 12.38
CA VAL A 49 5.50 -0.88 12.19
C VAL A 49 4.78 -2.23 12.19
N ASP A 50 4.12 -2.55 11.08
CA ASP A 50 3.49 -3.85 10.82
C ASP A 50 3.26 -4.02 9.32
N ALA A 51 3.24 -5.26 8.82
CA ALA A 51 3.00 -5.58 7.42
C ALA A 51 1.75 -6.45 7.24
N CYS A 52 0.82 -5.97 6.44
CA CYS A 52 -0.40 -6.69 6.05
C CYS A 52 -0.25 -7.24 4.63
N GLU A 53 -0.17 -8.57 4.49
CA GLU A 53 -0.06 -9.25 3.18
C GLU A 53 -1.08 -8.79 2.12
N PRO A 54 -2.39 -8.60 2.44
CA PRO A 54 -3.34 -7.99 1.52
C PRO A 54 -2.93 -6.63 0.96
N ASN A 55 -2.34 -5.76 1.80
CA ASN A 55 -1.86 -4.45 1.36
C ASN A 55 -0.69 -4.60 0.40
N VAL A 56 0.27 -5.46 0.72
CA VAL A 56 1.44 -5.74 -0.13
C VAL A 56 1.00 -6.23 -1.51
N ALA A 57 0.04 -7.17 -1.56
CA ALA A 57 -0.52 -7.66 -2.82
C ALA A 57 -1.21 -6.55 -3.61
N ALA A 58 -2.02 -5.72 -2.96
CA ALA A 58 -2.73 -4.62 -3.59
C ALA A 58 -1.78 -3.54 -4.14
N LEU A 59 -0.73 -3.19 -3.37
CA LEU A 59 0.32 -2.26 -3.80
C LEU A 59 1.09 -2.79 -5.02
N ARG A 60 1.41 -4.09 -5.07
CA ARG A 60 2.07 -4.70 -6.25
C ARG A 60 1.20 -4.62 -7.50
N VAL A 61 -0.09 -4.89 -7.38
CA VAL A 61 -1.04 -4.77 -8.51
C VAL A 61 -1.14 -3.32 -8.97
N TYR A 62 -1.30 -2.38 -8.03
CA TYR A 62 -1.38 -0.96 -8.33
C TYR A 62 -0.08 -0.45 -9.00
N ALA A 63 1.08 -0.77 -8.44
CA ALA A 63 2.38 -0.36 -8.98
C ALA A 63 2.68 -0.93 -10.37
N ARG A 64 2.12 -2.11 -10.70
CA ARG A 64 2.18 -2.66 -12.07
C ARG A 64 1.27 -1.86 -13.00
N ALA A 65 0.05 -1.55 -12.59
CA ALA A 65 -0.90 -0.80 -13.40
C ALA A 65 -0.46 0.66 -13.63
N SER A 66 0.13 1.32 -12.63
CA SER A 66 0.63 2.70 -12.73
C SER A 66 1.87 2.84 -13.62
N ARG A 67 2.60 1.75 -13.87
CA ARG A 67 3.71 1.70 -14.84
C ARG A 67 3.24 1.64 -16.30
N VAL A 68 1.97 1.34 -16.55
CA VAL A 68 1.40 1.20 -17.90
C VAL A 68 0.79 2.50 -18.41
N THR A 69 1.00 3.63 -17.72
CA THR A 69 0.64 4.95 -18.28
C THR A 69 1.48 5.20 -19.52
N PRO A 70 0.91 5.21 -20.75
CA PRO A 70 1.65 5.70 -21.91
C PRO A 70 1.90 7.19 -21.67
N GLY A 71 3.12 7.64 -21.96
CA GLY A 71 3.53 9.04 -21.82
C GLY A 71 2.68 10.01 -22.61
#